data_AF-A0A521VA49-F1
#
_entry.id   AF-A0A521VA49-F1
#
_cell.length_a   1.000
_cell.length_b   1.000
_cell.length_c   1.000
_cell.angle_alpha   90.00
_cell.angle_beta   90.00
_cell.angle_gamma   90.00
#
_symmetry.space_group_name_H-M   'P 1'
#
loop_
_entity.id
_entity.type
_entity.pdbx_description
1 polymer ?
#
loop_
_entity_poly.entity_id
_entity_poly.type
_entity_poly.pdbx_seq_one_letter_code
_entity_poly.pdbx_strand_id
1 'polypeptide(L)' 'MKILLIEDEPELAKSILAYLSDLEFACDWADGIAKALDLLRRDFGEVQFW' A
#
# COMPACT_ATOMS: atom_id res chain seq x y z
N MET A 1 -10.00 3.79 -7.72
CA MET A 1 -9.94 2.95 -6.50
C MET A 1 -8.50 3.01 -5.98
N LYS A 2 -8.30 3.08 -4.66
CA LYS A 2 -6.95 3.17 -4.06
C LYS A 2 -6.55 1.82 -3.48
N ILE A 3 -5.31 1.39 -3.74
CA ILE A 3 -4.74 0.12 -3.27
C ILE A 3 -3.58 0.43 -2.33
N LEU A 4 -3.53 -0.25 -1.19
CA LEU A 4 -2.35 -0.30 -0.32
C LEU A 4 -1.68 -1.66 -0.52
N LEU A 5 -0.49 -1.65 -1.12
CA LEU A 5 0.35 -2.84 -1.24
C LEU A 5 1.23 -2.99 0.00
N ILE A 6 1.23 -4.15 0.63
CA ILE A 6 2.15 -4.51 1.72
C ILE A 6 3.04 -5.63 1.20
N GLU A 7 4.33 -5.34 1.00
CA GLU A 7 5.29 -6.25 0.38
C GLU A 7 6.71 -5.85 0.80
N ASP A 8 7.45 -6.76 1.44
CA ASP A 8 8.78 -6.49 1.99
C ASP A 8 9.91 -6.68 0.98
N GLU A 9 9.67 -7.39 -0.13
CA GLU A 9 10.62 -7.52 -1.23
C GLU A 9 10.48 -6.36 -2.24
N PRO A 10 11.48 -5.43 -2.35
CA PRO A 10 11.32 -4.23 -3.16
C PRO A 10 11.14 -4.47 -4.65
N GLU A 11 11.79 -5.50 -5.21
CA GLU A 11 11.69 -5.80 -6.64
C GLU A 11 10.33 -6.41 -7.00
N LEU A 12 9.77 -7.24 -6.12
CA LEU A 12 8.41 -7.75 -6.26
C LEU A 12 7.39 -6.60 -6.13
N ALA A 13 7.56 -5.74 -5.14
CA ALA A 13 6.71 -4.56 -4.96
C ALA A 13 6.69 -3.66 -6.20
N LYS A 14 7.86 -3.38 -6.79
CA LYS A 14 7.96 -2.60 -8.04
C LYS A 14 7.22 -3.27 -9.20
N SER A 15 7.38 -4.58 -9.36
CA SER A 15 6.70 -5.36 -10.40
C SER A 15 5.17 -5.27 -10.27
N ILE A 16 4.66 -5.44 -9.04
CA ILE A 16 3.22 -5.34 -8.75
C ILE A 16 2.71 -3.90 -8.98
N LEU A 17 3.42 -2.90 -8.48
CA LEU A 17 3.03 -1.49 -8.63
C LEU A 17 3.01 -1.06 -10.10
N ALA A 18 3.95 -1.53 -10.92
CA ALA A 18 3.96 -1.27 -12.36
C ALA A 18 2.69 -1.83 -13.02
N TYR A 19 2.36 -3.10 -12.76
CA TYR A 19 1.14 -3.74 -13.26
C TYR A 19 -0.14 -2.99 -12.83
N LEU A 20 -0.23 -2.59 -11.56
CA LEU A 20 -1.40 -1.87 -11.04
C LEU A 20 -1.51 -0.45 -11.59
N SER A 21 -0.38 0.22 -11.86
CA SER A 21 -0.35 1.57 -12.45
C SER A 21 -0.83 1.55 -13.90
N ASP A 22 -0.50 0.50 -14.66
CA ASP A 22 -1.00 0.29 -16.03
C ASP A 22 -2.53 0.11 -16.08
N LEU A 23 -3.13 -0.30 -14.96
CA LEU A 23 -4.58 -0.43 -14.77
C LEU A 23 -5.21 0.82 -14.14
N GLU A 24 -4.49 1.94 -14.06
CA GLU A 24 -4.94 3.22 -13.52
C GLU A 24 -5.35 3.18 -12.03
N PHE A 25 -4.82 2.25 -11.25
CA PHE A 25 -5.00 2.24 -9.80
C PHE A 25 -4.06 3.24 -9.10
N ALA A 26 -4.59 4.01 -8.16
CA ALA A 26 -3.76 4.78 -7.24
C ALA A 26 -3.19 3.84 -6.17
N CYS A 27 -1.87 3.77 -6.04
CA CYS A 27 -1.21 2.82 -5.15
C CYS A 27 -0.35 3.53 -4.10
N ASP A 28 -0.45 3.08 -2.85
CA ASP A 28 0.58 3.28 -1.82
C ASP A 28 1.29 1.95 -1.57
N TRP A 29 2.55 2.02 -1.15
CA TRP A 29 3.34 0.84 -0.80
C TRP A 29 3.95 0.94 0.59
N ALA A 30 3.75 -0.12 1.36
CA ALA A 30 4.39 -0.38 2.64
C ALA A 30 5.31 -1.60 2.54
N ASP A 31 6.52 -1.47 3.08
CA ASP A 31 7.51 -2.54 3.22
C ASP A 31 7.32 -3.37 4.50
N GLY A 32 6.20 -3.15 5.20
CA GLY A 32 5.89 -3.84 6.44
C GLY A 32 4.68 -3.24 7.16
N ILE A 33 4.26 -3.90 8.24
CA ILE A 33 3.02 -3.57 8.96
C ILE A 33 3.06 -2.15 9.55
N ALA A 34 4.20 -1.72 10.11
CA ALA A 34 4.31 -0.40 10.73
C ALA A 34 3.99 0.72 9.74
N LYS A 35 4.63 0.70 8.56
CA LYS A 35 4.39 1.67 7.49
C LYS A 35 2.99 1.55 6.91
N ALA A 36 2.43 0.34 6.81
CA ALA A 36 1.05 0.13 6.36
C ALA A 36 0.04 0.81 7.30
N LEU A 37 0.23 0.66 8.61
CA LEU A 37 -0.61 1.31 9.61
C LEU A 37 -0.50 2.83 9.56
N ASP A 38 0.69 3.38 9.34
CA ASP A 38 0.87 4.83 9.21
C ASP A 38 0.20 5.39 7.96
N LEU A 39 0.24 4.67 6.84
CA LEU A 39 -0.46 5.03 5.60
C LEU A 39 -1.98 4.98 5.79
N LEU A 40 -2.48 3.95 6.46
CA LEU A 40 -3.90 3.85 6.81
C LEU A 40 -4.34 5.00 7.73
N ARG A 41 -3.52 5.37 8.72
CA ARG A 41 -3.82 6.50 9.61
C ARG A 41 -3.84 7.84 8.88
N ARG A 42 -2.90 8.05 7.95
CA ARG A 42 -2.85 9.24 7.09
C ARG A 42 -4.14 9.41 6.29
N ASP A 43 -4.70 8.31 5.79
CA ASP A 43 -5.83 8.35 4.86
C ASP A 43 -7.20 8.30 5.56
N PHE A 44 -7.30 7.62 6.71
CA PHE A 44 -8.58 7.31 7.37
C PHE A 44 -8.67 7.77 8.84
N GLY A 45 -7.61 8.34 9.41
CA GLY A 45 -7.56 8.70 10.84
C GLY A 45 -7.27 7.49 11.74
N GLU A 46 -7.74 7.49 12.99
CA GLU A 46 -7.54 6.33 13.87
C GLU A 46 -8.26 5.08 13.31
N VAL A 47 -7.49 4.08 12.91
CA VAL A 47 -8.01 2.80 12.42
C VAL A 47 -8.09 1.82 13.58
N GLN A 48 -9.31 1.39 13.92
CA GLN A 48 -9.55 0.31 14.88
C GLN A 48 -9.82 -1.00 14.15
N PHE A 49 -9.09 -2.05 14.52
CA PHE A 49 -9.34 -3.40 14.06
C PHE A 49 -10.23 -4.07 15.11
N TRP A 50 -11.43 -4.47 14.70
CA TRP A 50 -12.42 -5.16 15.54
C TRP A 50 -12.06 -6.63 15.75
#